data_AF-A0A3C0HA18-F1
#
_entry.id   AF-A0A3C0HA18-F1
#
_cell.length_a   1.000
_cell.length_b   1.000
_cell.length_c   1.000
_cell.angle_alpha   90.00
_cell.angle_beta   90.00
_cell.angle_gamma   90.00
#
_symmetry.space_group_name_H-M   'P 1'
#
loop_
_entity.id
_entity.type
_entity.pdbx_description
1 polymer ?
#
loop_
_entity_poly.entity_id
_entity_poly.type
_entity_poly.pdbx_seq_one_letter_code
_entity_poly.pdbx_strand_id
1 'polypeptide(L)'
;MGILSIIDISKHSNDMLGGLKIHLTSNFYPPHTPDFAPLCAKAIEVYDENLFEIENGDYSSLEQQYKIPDIVKYQDRDYMTLSEVLDAFKLSPWLAMLEEE
;
A
#
# COMPACT_ATOMS: atom_id res chain seq x y z
N MET A 1 -14.08 11.90 -1.03
CA MET A 1 -12.65 11.55 -0.95
C MET A 1 -12.20 11.79 0.49
N GLY A 2 -12.06 10.72 1.27
CA GLY A 2 -11.64 10.79 2.67
C GLY A 2 -10.12 10.67 2.77
N ILE A 3 -9.50 11.39 3.72
CA ILE A 3 -8.08 11.32 4.02
C ILE A 3 -7.91 10.41 5.24
N LEU A 4 -7.27 9.25 5.10
CA LEU A 4 -6.99 8.36 6.21
C LEU A 4 -5.70 8.81 6.92
N SER A 5 -5.86 9.37 8.13
CA SER A 5 -4.78 9.99 8.91
C SER A 5 -4.04 9.00 9.82
N ILE A 6 -4.63 7.83 10.08
CA ILE A 6 -4.07 6.76 10.89
C ILE A 6 -4.23 5.48 10.09
N ILE A 7 -3.10 4.81 9.81
CA ILE A 7 -3.07 3.54 9.11
C ILE A 7 -3.36 2.44 10.14
N ASP A 8 -4.64 2.24 10.46
CA ASP A 8 -5.06 1.07 11.24
C ASP A 8 -5.09 -0.15 10.30
N ILE A 9 -4.32 -1.18 10.67
CA ILE A 9 -4.11 -2.39 9.87
C ILE A 9 -4.66 -3.60 10.61
N SER A 10 -5.37 -4.50 9.90
CA SER A 10 -5.88 -5.72 10.52
C SER A 10 -4.78 -6.65 11.02
N LYS A 11 -5.19 -7.68 11.78
CA LYS A 11 -4.27 -8.73 12.26
C LYS A 11 -3.56 -9.46 11.12
N HIS A 12 -4.27 -9.71 10.01
CA HIS A 12 -3.69 -10.33 8.82
C HIS A 12 -2.62 -9.44 8.18
N SER A 13 -2.89 -8.13 8.07
CA SER A 13 -1.92 -7.13 7.61
C SER A 13 -0.69 -6.99 8.51
N ASN A 14 -0.80 -7.29 9.81
CA ASN A 14 0.35 -7.32 10.71
C ASN A 14 1.33 -8.46 10.40
N ASP A 15 0.83 -9.63 9.99
CA ASP A 15 1.69 -10.78 9.66
C ASP A 15 2.53 -10.52 8.40
N MET A 16 2.02 -9.69 7.47
CA MET A 16 2.71 -9.28 6.24
C MET A 16 3.85 -8.26 6.48
N LEU A 17 3.86 -7.55 7.61
CA LEU A 17 4.82 -6.46 7.86
C LEU A 17 6.29 -6.92 7.79
N GLY A 18 6.58 -8.14 8.24
CA GLY A 18 7.94 -8.69 8.17
C GLY A 18 8.44 -8.82 6.74
N GLY A 19 7.62 -9.39 5.85
CA GLY A 19 7.93 -9.53 4.43
C GLY A 19 8.03 -8.18 3.72
N LEU A 20 7.10 -7.26 4.01
CA LEU A 20 7.09 -5.92 3.42
C LEU A 20 8.32 -5.10 3.82
N LYS A 21 8.77 -5.18 5.09
CA LYS A 21 10.00 -4.52 5.51
C LYS A 21 11.21 -5.02 4.71
N ILE A 22 11.34 -6.34 4.54
CA ILE A 22 12.45 -6.94 3.77
C ILE A 22 12.38 -6.50 2.30
N HIS A 23 11.18 -6.48 1.71
CA HIS A 23 10.96 -6.02 0.34
C HIS A 23 11.44 -4.59 0.13
N LEU A 24 11.01 -3.67 1.00
CA LEU A 24 11.38 -2.26 0.94
C LEU A 24 12.89 -2.03 1.07
N THR A 25 13.55 -2.81 1.93
CA THR A 25 14.99 -2.64 2.18
C THR A 25 15.90 -3.40 1.22
N SER A 26 15.41 -4.46 0.57
CA SER A 26 16.24 -5.38 -0.23
C SER A 26 16.02 -5.27 -1.73
N ASN A 27 14.82 -4.86 -2.18
CA ASN A 27 14.44 -4.90 -3.60
C ASN A 27 14.50 -3.54 -4.32
N PHE A 28 14.98 -2.50 -3.65
CA PHE A 28 15.06 -1.13 -4.18
C PHE A 28 16.47 -0.55 -4.03
N TYR A 29 16.90 0.28 -4.99
CA TYR A 29 18.13 1.08 -4.88
C TYR A 29 17.88 2.54 -5.31
N PRO A 30 18.03 3.52 -4.38
CA PRO A 30 18.33 3.34 -2.96
C PRO A 30 17.20 2.58 -2.22
N PRO A 31 17.51 1.89 -1.10
CA PRO A 31 16.49 1.20 -0.30
C PRO A 31 15.42 2.16 0.22
N HIS A 32 14.16 1.70 0.27
CA HIS A 32 13.11 2.43 0.95
C HIS A 32 13.18 2.21 2.47
N THR A 33 12.65 3.15 3.24
CA THR A 33 12.54 3.00 4.70
C THR A 33 11.50 1.94 5.08
N PRO A 34 11.77 1.09 6.09
CA PRO A 34 10.79 0.14 6.62
C PRO A 34 9.53 0.82 7.22
N ASP A 35 9.56 2.14 7.44
CA ASP A 35 8.41 2.91 7.94
C ASP A 35 7.26 2.98 6.91
N PHE A 36 7.51 2.63 5.64
CA PHE A 36 6.46 2.48 4.63
C PHE A 36 5.73 1.14 4.70
N ALA A 37 6.22 0.16 5.47
CA ALA A 37 5.60 -1.16 5.53
C ALA A 37 4.12 -1.14 5.99
N PRO A 38 3.71 -0.35 7.01
CA PRO A 38 2.29 -0.22 7.37
C PRO A 38 1.44 0.36 6.23
N LEU A 39 1.97 1.34 5.50
CA LEU A 39 1.29 1.92 4.33
C LEU A 39 1.08 0.89 3.23
N CYS A 40 2.11 0.09 2.94
CA CYS A 40 2.02 -0.99 1.95
C CYS A 40 1.01 -2.05 2.39
N ALA A 41 1.02 -2.45 3.67
CA ALA A 41 0.08 -3.43 4.21
C ALA A 41 -1.37 -2.94 4.10
N LYS A 42 -1.61 -1.66 4.40
CA LYS A 42 -2.94 -1.08 4.26
C LYS A 42 -3.39 -0.98 2.81
N ALA A 43 -2.49 -0.65 1.90
CA ALA A 43 -2.80 -0.62 0.48
C ALA A 43 -3.22 -2.00 -0.05
N ILE A 44 -2.52 -3.07 0.35
CA ILE A 44 -2.87 -4.44 0.00
C ILE A 44 -4.24 -4.81 0.56
N GLU A 45 -4.51 -4.49 1.83
CA GLU A 45 -5.81 -4.73 2.48
C GLU A 45 -6.96 -4.01 1.78
N VAL A 46 -6.81 -2.73 1.46
CA VAL A 46 -7.88 -1.98 0.78
C VAL A 46 -8.06 -2.47 -0.66
N TYR A 47 -6.98 -2.89 -1.33
CA TYR A 47 -7.11 -3.51 -2.65
C TYR A 47 -7.93 -4.80 -2.57
N ASP A 48 -7.65 -5.67 -1.61
CA ASP A 48 -8.38 -6.92 -1.36
C ASP A 48 -9.86 -6.66 -1.06
N GLU A 49 -10.15 -5.74 -0.13
CA GLU A 49 -11.53 -5.36 0.25
C GLU A 49 -12.36 -4.84 -0.93
N ASN A 50 -11.71 -4.27 -1.95
CA ASN A 50 -12.37 -3.66 -3.11
C ASN A 50 -12.09 -4.42 -4.42
N LEU A 51 -11.50 -5.62 -4.36
CA LEU A 51 -11.06 -6.39 -5.53
C LEU A 51 -12.22 -6.60 -6.51
N PHE A 52 -13.38 -7.02 -5.99
CA PHE A 52 -14.59 -7.25 -6.78
C PHE A 52 -15.05 -5.98 -7.53
N GLU A 53 -14.97 -4.80 -6.90
CA GLU A 53 -15.37 -3.54 -7.54
C GLU A 53 -14.40 -3.16 -8.65
N ILE A 54 -13.09 -3.33 -8.40
CA ILE A 54 -12.01 -3.07 -9.36
C ILE A 54 -12.14 -3.99 -10.58
N GLU A 55 -12.42 -5.28 -10.39
CA GLU A 55 -12.64 -6.25 -11.48
C GLU A 55 -13.88 -5.90 -12.34
N ASN A 56 -14.89 -5.28 -11.73
CA ASN A 56 -16.08 -4.79 -12.43
C ASN A 56 -15.88 -3.40 -13.06
N GLY A 57 -14.67 -2.84 -12.98
CA GLY A 57 -14.29 -1.57 -13.60
C GLY A 57 -14.56 -0.33 -12.76
N ASP A 58 -14.88 -0.47 -11.47
CA ASP A 58 -14.94 0.65 -10.53
C ASP A 58 -13.58 0.82 -9.84
N TYR A 59 -12.84 1.83 -10.30
CA TYR A 59 -11.51 2.16 -9.80
C TYR A 59 -11.52 3.26 -8.74
N SER A 60 -12.68 3.61 -8.18
CA SER A 60 -12.77 4.71 -7.20
C SER A 60 -11.97 4.46 -5.92
N SER A 61 -11.82 3.19 -5.53
CA SER A 61 -10.96 2.75 -4.42
C SER A 61 -9.47 3.03 -4.70
N LEU A 62 -9.03 2.98 -5.96
CA LEU A 62 -7.65 3.23 -6.36
C LEU A 62 -7.23 4.72 -6.18
N GLU A 63 -8.21 5.62 -6.16
CA GLU A 63 -8.00 7.06 -5.99
C GLU A 63 -8.02 7.51 -4.52
N GLN A 64 -8.24 6.58 -3.57
CA GLN A 64 -8.19 6.88 -2.14
C GLN A 64 -6.78 7.31 -1.71
N GLN A 65 -6.68 8.38 -0.93
CA GLN A 65 -5.41 8.98 -0.53
C GLN A 65 -5.02 8.59 0.90
N TYR A 66 -3.76 8.20 1.06
CA TYR A 66 -3.14 7.81 2.31
C TYR A 66 -2.04 8.78 2.68
N LYS A 67 -1.98 9.15 3.96
CA LYS A 67 -0.87 9.94 4.48
C LYS A 67 0.41 9.11 4.46
N ILE A 68 1.48 9.67 3.88
CA ILE A 68 2.81 9.04 3.94
C ILE A 68 3.51 9.42 5.26
N PRO A 69 4.50 8.63 5.71
CA PRO A 69 5.30 8.97 6.87
C PRO A 69 5.93 10.37 6.76
N ASP A 70 5.87 11.17 7.82
CA ASP A 70 6.33 12.58 7.86
C ASP A 70 7.85 12.78 7.62
N ILE A 71 8.57 11.70 7.36
CA ILE A 71 10.00 11.66 7.06
C ILE A 71 10.31 11.84 5.56
N VAL A 72 9.32 11.71 4.67
CA VAL A 72 9.48 11.80 3.21
C VAL A 72 8.29 12.53 2.59
N LYS A 73 8.54 13.26 1.50
CA LYS A 73 7.49 13.81 0.63
C LYS A 73 7.44 13.06 -0.69
N TYR A 74 6.24 12.79 -1.19
CA TYR A 74 6.01 12.22 -2.50
C TYR A 74 5.56 13.34 -3.45
N GLN A 75 6.41 13.74 -4.39
CA GLN A 75 6.10 14.83 -5.34
C GLN A 75 5.59 16.11 -4.66
N ASP A 76 6.28 16.57 -3.60
CA ASP A 76 5.90 17.71 -2.77
C ASP A 76 4.57 17.58 -1.99
N ARG A 77 3.98 16.37 -1.98
CA ARG A 77 2.76 16.03 -1.23
C ARG A 77 3.09 15.12 -0.05
N ASP A 78 2.26 15.19 0.98
CA ASP A 78 2.31 14.32 2.16
C ASP A 78 1.33 13.13 2.04
N TYR A 79 0.86 12.86 0.81
CA TYR A 79 -0.13 11.82 0.53
C TYR A 79 0.19 11.08 -0.77
N MET A 80 -0.21 9.82 -0.83
CA MET A 80 -0.19 8.98 -2.04
C MET A 80 -1.56 8.32 -2.23
N THR A 81 -2.02 8.19 -3.47
CA THR A 81 -3.20 7.38 -3.79
C THR A 81 -2.91 5.89 -3.63
N LEU A 82 -3.95 5.05 -3.53
CA LEU A 82 -3.78 3.60 -3.51
C LEU A 82 -2.98 3.12 -4.72
N SER A 83 -3.34 3.58 -5.92
CA SER A 83 -2.61 3.28 -7.15
C SER A 83 -1.14 3.69 -7.10
N GLU A 84 -0.83 4.88 -6.58
CA GLU A 84 0.54 5.36 -6.41
C GLU A 84 1.33 4.48 -5.42
N VAL A 85 0.70 4.02 -4.33
CA VAL A 85 1.36 3.13 -3.35
C VAL A 85 1.65 1.76 -3.96
N LEU A 86 0.68 1.16 -4.65
CA LEU A 86 0.84 -0.15 -5.28
C LEU A 86 1.97 -0.15 -6.32
N ASP A 87 2.06 0.90 -7.14
CA ASP A 87 3.07 1.04 -8.18
C ASP A 87 4.46 1.40 -7.60
N ALA A 88 4.53 2.45 -6.76
CA ALA A 88 5.80 2.94 -6.22
C ALA A 88 6.54 1.88 -5.40
N PHE A 89 5.81 1.07 -4.63
CA PHE A 89 6.37 0.00 -3.82
C PHE A 89 6.31 -1.37 -4.48
N LYS A 90 5.93 -1.45 -5.77
CA LYS A 90 5.92 -2.69 -6.57
C LYS A 90 5.25 -3.85 -5.83
N LEU A 91 4.03 -3.61 -5.36
CA LEU A 91 3.29 -4.56 -4.52
C LEU A 91 2.58 -5.65 -5.32
N SER A 92 2.70 -5.65 -6.65
CA SER A 92 2.11 -6.68 -7.52
C SER A 92 2.38 -8.13 -7.11
N PRO A 93 3.56 -8.53 -6.54
CA PRO A 93 3.74 -9.90 -6.07
C PRO A 93 2.81 -10.28 -4.91
N TRP A 94 2.47 -9.34 -4.02
CA TRP A 94 1.52 -9.57 -2.93
C TRP A 94 0.09 -9.62 -3.45
N LEU A 95 -0.25 -8.74 -4.40
CA LEU A 95 -1.59 -8.74 -5.00
C LEU A 95 -1.87 -10.06 -5.73
N ALA A 96 -0.88 -10.58 -6.46
CA ALA A 96 -1.01 -11.88 -7.14
C ALA A 96 -1.23 -13.05 -6.16
N MET A 97 -0.69 -12.97 -4.94
CA MET A 97 -0.96 -14.00 -3.92
C MET A 97 -2.40 -13.97 -3.41
N LEU A 98 -3.04 -12.81 -3.38
CA LEU A 98 -4.44 -12.67 -2.96
C LEU A 98 -5.41 -13.24 -4.01
N GLU A 99 -5.08 -13.10 -5.29
CA GLU A 99 -5.88 -13.65 -6.40
C GLU A 99 -5.80 -15.18 -6.50
N GLU A 100 -4.85 -15.82 -5.81
CA GLU A 100 -4.67 -17.28 -5.78
C GLU A 100 -5.37 -17.98 -4.59
N GLU A 101 -5.98 -17.24 -3.65
CA GLU A 101 -6.80 -17.77 -2.53
C GLU A 101 -8.29 -17.96 -2.90
#